data_AF-A0A9W6BC37-F1
#
_entry.id   AF-A0A9W6BC37-F1
#
_cell.length_a   1.000
_cell.length_b   1.000
_cell.length_c   1.000
_cell.angle_alpha   90.00
_cell.angle_beta   90.00
_cell.angle_gamma   90.00
#
_symmetry.space_group_name_H-M   'P 1'
#
loop_
_entity.id
_entity.type
_entity.pdbx_description
1 polymer ?
#
loop_
_entity_poly.entity_id
_entity_poly.type
_entity_poly.pdbx_seq_one_letter_code
_entity_poly.pdbx_strand_id
1 'polypeptide(L)'
;MLQNTRVPHCNKAQARGASAPLVLLPHPSPLHHNHHHSCCAQPVLEWRQHQRRVLCRADDALLHEAVASTSVPTASPSALPPQLVPPTDPSAYCVLNFYHLTPIADPQATVEEHRRFIERLGLDIRGRIYISSQGMNSQYGGTVEHATTYAEWVKQQPGFQGLFYTVWPADGHAFPKLRLKYKPNLISLAGGMEAMPITDPAARATPLEPAKWKEMIAQAKDKDIVVLDVRNDYEWDAGHFEGAERPAEEVFAETPVGEGEQEVPGYLKVVDKDAPVMMYCTGGIRCDVYSTFLRKKGYNNLYTLEGGVQNYFRQEGGAHWKGSLFVFDARMAIPASSEEAGALRAAVPCSLCGSPDSQLPHVNCANIDCNELFIACAACKQRFDGCCCEACMSAPRLLRPAKVDGGHYGAWGNYADRDEAGPIISTGRTREGRVARRARRREALKEKRMEFVSEKLARKKMVRDAMARLEALEQSPQEAEQKEVACTP
;
A
#
# COMPACT_ATOMS: atom_id res chain seq x y z
N MET A 1 48.28 42.08 2.45
CA MET A 1 49.25 42.23 1.35
C MET A 1 48.53 41.91 0.05
N LEU A 2 48.54 42.90 -0.86
CA LEU A 2 48.16 42.89 -2.27
C LEU A 2 46.68 42.51 -2.58
N GLN A 3 45.75 43.46 -2.80
CA GLN A 3 45.59 44.36 -3.98
C GLN A 3 45.49 43.54 -5.28
N ASN A 4 44.55 43.73 -6.21
CA ASN A 4 43.89 44.93 -6.71
C ASN A 4 42.74 44.47 -7.66
N THR A 5 41.47 44.89 -7.51
CA THR A 5 40.77 46.04 -8.16
C THR A 5 40.40 45.93 -9.65
N ARG A 6 39.11 46.21 -9.91
CA ARG A 6 38.49 46.99 -11.03
C ARG A 6 38.45 46.31 -12.41
N VAL A 7 37.50 46.53 -13.33
CA VAL A 7 36.24 47.31 -13.54
C VAL A 7 35.69 46.82 -14.91
N PRO A 8 34.41 47.07 -15.26
CA PRO A 8 33.71 46.41 -16.38
C PRO A 8 33.75 47.21 -17.68
N HIS A 9 33.47 46.57 -18.82
CA HIS A 9 33.13 47.28 -20.05
C HIS A 9 32.01 46.65 -20.89
N CYS A 10 31.17 47.56 -21.35
CA CYS A 10 30.03 47.48 -22.25
C CYS A 10 30.52 47.50 -23.70
N ASN A 11 29.83 46.84 -24.64
CA ASN A 11 29.48 47.49 -25.91
C ASN A 11 28.39 46.78 -26.73
N LYS A 12 27.57 47.65 -27.34
CA LYS A 12 26.48 47.44 -28.30
C LYS A 12 27.01 47.18 -29.73
N ALA A 13 26.21 46.53 -30.57
CA ALA A 13 25.82 46.90 -31.96
C ALA A 13 25.06 45.70 -32.59
N GLN A 14 23.79 45.80 -33.02
CA GLN A 14 23.26 46.31 -34.31
C GLN A 14 23.90 45.64 -35.57
N ALA A 15 23.24 45.29 -36.67
CA ALA A 15 21.84 45.14 -37.11
C ALA A 15 21.86 44.65 -38.59
N ARG A 16 20.71 44.15 -39.11
CA ARG A 16 20.28 44.04 -40.55
C ARG A 16 20.99 42.97 -41.42
N GLY A 17 20.40 42.31 -42.43
CA GLY A 17 19.09 42.37 -43.13
C GLY A 17 18.94 41.10 -44.02
N ALA A 18 17.73 40.56 -44.19
CA ALA A 18 16.85 40.66 -45.37
C ALA A 18 17.31 39.91 -46.65
N SER A 19 16.57 38.86 -47.07
CA SER A 19 15.94 38.67 -48.41
C SER A 19 15.53 37.20 -48.66
N ALA A 20 14.32 37.02 -49.22
CA ALA A 20 13.66 35.77 -49.63
C ALA A 20 13.84 35.53 -51.16
N PRO A 21 13.01 34.74 -51.87
CA PRO A 21 12.60 33.32 -51.78
C PRO A 21 12.92 32.55 -53.10
N LEU A 22 12.61 31.25 -53.20
CA LEU A 22 12.38 30.61 -54.51
C LEU A 22 11.24 29.57 -54.47
N VAL A 23 10.40 29.60 -55.49
CA VAL A 23 9.16 28.84 -55.73
C VAL A 23 9.36 28.03 -57.03
N LEU A 24 8.86 26.78 -57.09
CA LEU A 24 7.97 26.21 -58.15
C LEU A 24 8.01 24.67 -58.26
N LEU A 25 6.81 24.11 -58.42
CA LEU A 25 6.32 22.71 -58.51
C LEU A 25 6.49 22.14 -59.97
N PRO A 26 5.77 21.10 -60.50
CA PRO A 26 4.89 20.03 -59.94
C PRO A 26 4.99 18.59 -60.57
N HIS A 27 4.38 17.57 -59.90
CA HIS A 27 3.56 16.38 -60.34
C HIS A 27 4.01 15.40 -61.47
N PRO A 28 3.44 14.16 -61.63
CA PRO A 28 2.12 13.66 -61.18
C PRO A 28 2.01 12.21 -60.60
N SER A 29 0.82 11.92 -60.06
CA SER A 29 0.26 10.60 -59.67
C SER A 29 -0.19 9.75 -60.87
N PRO A 30 -0.63 8.48 -60.68
CA PRO A 30 -2.08 8.21 -60.51
C PRO A 30 -2.44 7.08 -59.51
N LEU A 31 -3.50 7.28 -58.71
CA LEU A 31 -4.82 6.59 -58.69
C LEU A 31 -4.92 5.22 -57.98
N HIS A 32 -5.63 5.20 -56.84
CA HIS A 32 -6.95 4.56 -56.76
C HIS A 32 -7.77 5.01 -55.52
N HIS A 33 -9.00 5.47 -55.81
CA HIS A 33 -10.20 5.72 -54.99
C HIS A 33 -10.59 4.57 -54.04
N ASN A 34 -11.53 4.64 -53.08
CA ASN A 34 -12.38 5.59 -52.34
C ASN A 34 -13.01 4.67 -51.25
N HIS A 35 -13.28 5.06 -50.01
CA HIS A 35 -14.52 5.75 -49.64
C HIS A 35 -14.45 6.28 -48.21
N HIS A 36 -14.84 7.55 -48.09
CA HIS A 36 -15.22 8.24 -46.87
C HIS A 36 -16.51 7.67 -46.26
N HIS A 37 -16.62 7.71 -44.93
CA HIS A 37 -17.69 8.47 -44.26
C HIS A 37 -17.20 8.96 -42.89
N SER A 38 -17.38 10.26 -42.67
CA SER A 38 -17.19 11.01 -41.42
C SER A 38 -18.57 11.28 -40.82
N CYS A 39 -18.75 11.11 -39.50
CA CYS A 39 -19.58 12.01 -38.69
C CYS A 39 -19.39 11.81 -37.17
N CYS A 40 -18.88 12.87 -36.53
CA CYS A 40 -19.26 13.48 -35.25
C CYS A 40 -19.63 12.65 -33.99
N ALA A 41 -18.83 12.89 -32.93
CA ALA A 41 -19.21 13.41 -31.60
C ALA A 41 -20.29 12.70 -30.73
N GLN A 42 -19.79 11.97 -29.71
CA GLN A 42 -20.24 11.82 -28.29
C GLN A 42 -21.71 11.48 -27.91
N PRO A 43 -22.02 10.98 -26.68
CA PRO A 43 -21.20 10.28 -25.66
C PRO A 43 -21.86 9.01 -25.03
N VAL A 44 -21.03 8.28 -24.29
CA VAL A 44 -21.25 7.37 -23.13
C VAL A 44 -22.68 7.29 -22.56
N LEU A 45 -23.33 6.13 -22.73
CA LEU A 45 -24.25 5.47 -21.78
C LEU A 45 -24.61 4.08 -22.34
N GLU A 46 -24.97 3.12 -21.48
CA GLU A 46 -25.40 1.73 -21.80
C GLU A 46 -24.33 0.62 -21.77
N TRP A 47 -23.84 0.30 -20.57
CA TRP A 47 -23.26 -1.01 -20.25
C TRP A 47 -23.91 -1.62 -19.00
N ARG A 48 -25.24 -1.67 -19.00
CA ARG A 48 -26.05 -2.41 -18.01
C ARG A 48 -27.31 -3.00 -18.67
N GLN A 49 -27.14 -3.97 -19.56
CA GLN A 49 -28.26 -4.83 -20.01
C GLN A 49 -27.83 -6.14 -20.70
N HIS A 50 -26.76 -6.79 -20.22
CA HIS A 50 -26.37 -8.12 -20.71
C HIS A 50 -26.12 -9.13 -19.58
N GLN A 51 -27.10 -9.28 -18.67
CA GLN A 51 -27.14 -10.37 -17.67
C GLN A 51 -28.56 -10.91 -17.41
N ARG A 52 -29.44 -10.93 -18.41
CA ARG A 52 -30.67 -11.74 -18.35
C ARG A 52 -31.00 -12.27 -19.74
N ARG A 53 -30.64 -13.54 -19.99
CA ARG A 53 -31.23 -14.51 -20.95
C ARG A 53 -30.16 -15.48 -21.44
N VAL A 54 -29.74 -16.44 -20.61
CA VAL A 54 -29.47 -17.82 -21.04
C VAL A 54 -29.74 -18.74 -19.86
N LEU A 55 -31.02 -18.98 -19.58
CA LEU A 55 -31.52 -20.18 -18.92
C LEU A 55 -32.74 -20.62 -19.75
N CYS A 56 -32.88 -21.93 -19.94
CA CYS A 56 -33.79 -22.64 -20.85
C CYS A 56 -33.33 -22.75 -22.31
N ARG A 57 -32.53 -23.79 -22.60
CA ARG A 57 -33.01 -24.95 -23.37
C ARG A 57 -32.20 -26.17 -22.97
N ALA A 58 -32.92 -27.15 -22.44
CA ALA A 58 -32.45 -28.52 -22.29
C ALA A 58 -32.24 -29.13 -23.67
N ASP A 59 -31.23 -29.97 -23.80
CA ASP A 59 -31.29 -31.17 -24.63
C ASP A 59 -30.55 -32.28 -23.89
N ASP A 60 -31.34 -33.26 -23.46
CA ASP A 60 -30.94 -34.57 -22.98
C ASP A 60 -30.27 -35.34 -24.13
N ALA A 61 -29.02 -35.75 -23.96
CA ALA A 61 -28.49 -37.02 -24.48
C ALA A 61 -27.06 -37.25 -23.99
N LEU A 62 -26.78 -38.50 -23.60
CA LEU A 62 -25.48 -39.09 -23.24
C LEU A 62 -25.12 -39.07 -21.74
N LEU A 63 -26.02 -39.64 -20.94
CA LEU A 63 -25.64 -40.49 -19.82
C LEU A 63 -25.51 -41.92 -20.35
N HIS A 64 -24.31 -42.51 -20.34
CA HIS A 64 -24.04 -43.89 -19.93
C HIS A 64 -22.53 -44.18 -19.96
N GLU A 65 -22.08 -44.83 -18.87
CA GLU A 65 -20.81 -45.55 -18.70
C GLU A 65 -19.52 -44.76 -18.38
N ALA A 66 -19.25 -44.62 -17.07
CA ALA A 66 -17.97 -45.03 -16.47
C ALA A 66 -18.09 -45.03 -14.94
N VAL A 67 -18.55 -46.16 -14.38
CA VAL A 67 -18.39 -46.47 -12.95
C VAL A 67 -16.97 -47.01 -12.78
N ALA A 68 -16.04 -46.15 -12.36
CA ALA A 68 -14.73 -46.58 -11.90
C ALA A 68 -14.38 -45.82 -10.63
N SER A 69 -14.36 -46.58 -9.53
CA SER A 69 -13.75 -46.29 -8.24
C SER A 69 -12.57 -45.33 -8.34
N THR A 70 -12.76 -44.09 -7.88
CA THR A 70 -11.68 -43.21 -7.46
C THR A 70 -11.87 -42.88 -5.99
N SER A 71 -11.01 -43.49 -5.18
CA SER A 71 -10.81 -43.20 -3.77
C SER A 71 -10.64 -41.69 -3.55
N VAL A 72 -11.40 -41.15 -2.60
CA VAL A 72 -11.19 -39.81 -2.04
C VAL A 72 -9.73 -39.71 -1.58
N PRO A 73 -8.91 -38.79 -2.12
CA PRO A 73 -7.60 -38.55 -1.56
C PRO A 73 -7.80 -37.89 -0.20
N THR A 74 -7.47 -38.63 0.86
CA THR A 74 -7.21 -38.10 2.19
C THR A 74 -6.31 -36.88 2.07
N ALA A 75 -6.81 -35.72 2.48
CA ALA A 75 -6.08 -34.46 2.48
C ALA A 75 -4.82 -34.60 3.33
N SER A 76 -3.66 -34.63 2.68
CA SER A 76 -2.38 -34.31 3.32
C SER A 76 -2.42 -32.85 3.79
N PRO A 77 -1.77 -32.50 4.91
CA PRO A 77 -1.69 -31.12 5.36
C PRO A 77 -1.06 -30.27 4.24
N SER A 78 -1.82 -29.29 3.75
CA SER A 78 -1.40 -28.38 2.67
C SER A 78 -0.06 -27.76 3.05
N ALA A 79 0.99 -28.09 2.29
CA ALA A 79 2.31 -27.54 2.51
C ALA A 79 2.28 -26.03 2.24
N LEU A 80 2.80 -25.22 3.17
CA LEU A 80 2.98 -23.78 3.00
C LEU A 80 3.77 -23.50 1.71
N PRO A 81 3.45 -22.44 0.94
CA PRO A 81 4.22 -22.11 -0.25
C PRO A 81 5.69 -21.87 0.08
N PRO A 82 6.61 -22.13 -0.87
CA PRO A 82 8.04 -21.87 -0.67
C PRO A 82 8.33 -20.44 -0.16
N GLN A 83 7.57 -19.45 -0.63
CA GLN A 83 7.63 -18.04 -0.22
C GLN A 83 7.33 -17.81 1.28
N LEU A 84 6.59 -18.72 1.91
CA LEU A 84 6.20 -18.70 3.33
C LEU A 84 7.08 -19.62 4.20
N VAL A 85 7.90 -20.47 3.59
CA VAL A 85 8.79 -21.39 4.30
C VAL A 85 10.14 -20.71 4.53
N PRO A 86 10.61 -20.62 5.80
CA PRO A 86 11.95 -20.14 6.09
C PRO A 86 13.02 -21.00 5.38
N PRO A 87 13.99 -20.40 4.66
CA PRO A 87 15.10 -21.15 4.09
C PRO A 87 15.95 -21.79 5.20
N THR A 88 16.34 -23.05 5.00
CA THR A 88 17.20 -23.81 5.93
C THR A 88 18.65 -23.88 5.49
N ASP A 89 18.94 -23.65 4.21
CA ASP A 89 20.31 -23.59 3.68
C ASP A 89 21.02 -22.33 4.22
N PRO A 90 22.14 -22.47 4.97
CA PRO A 90 22.89 -21.35 5.52
C PRO A 90 23.31 -20.31 4.48
N SER A 91 23.54 -20.74 3.23
CA SER A 91 23.98 -19.90 2.11
C SER A 91 22.84 -19.24 1.33
N ALA A 92 21.60 -19.70 1.52
CA ALA A 92 20.44 -19.09 0.89
C ALA A 92 20.16 -17.70 1.46
N TYR A 93 19.56 -16.82 0.65
CA TYR A 93 19.23 -15.47 1.09
C TYR A 93 17.88 -15.40 1.79
N CYS A 94 17.82 -14.54 2.81
CA CYS A 94 16.61 -14.32 3.57
C CYS A 94 16.45 -12.85 4.01
N VAL A 95 15.22 -12.50 4.39
CA VAL A 95 14.87 -11.24 5.03
C VAL A 95 14.33 -11.54 6.42
N LEU A 96 14.91 -10.89 7.42
CA LEU A 96 14.48 -10.90 8.80
C LEU A 96 13.78 -9.59 9.15
N ASN A 97 12.65 -9.72 9.85
CA ASN A 97 11.92 -8.61 10.44
C ASN A 97 11.71 -8.87 11.93
N PHE A 98 11.97 -7.86 12.75
CA PHE A 98 11.59 -7.87 14.15
C PHE A 98 11.52 -6.45 14.69
N TYR A 99 10.83 -6.32 15.82
CA TYR A 99 10.96 -5.18 16.69
C TYR A 99 10.93 -5.67 18.13
N HIS A 100 11.47 -4.88 19.04
CA HIS A 100 11.42 -5.17 20.46
C HIS A 100 11.33 -3.85 21.22
N LEU A 101 10.29 -3.71 22.04
CA LEU A 101 10.03 -2.53 22.83
C LEU A 101 10.58 -2.75 24.24
N THR A 102 11.69 -2.11 24.53
CA THR A 102 12.42 -2.24 25.79
C THR A 102 13.15 -0.92 26.06
N PRO A 103 13.20 -0.41 27.30
CA PRO A 103 13.98 0.79 27.59
C PRO A 103 15.47 0.57 27.28
N ILE A 104 16.06 1.47 26.51
CA ILE A 104 17.49 1.48 26.20
C ILE A 104 18.07 2.79 26.75
N ALA A 105 18.99 2.68 27.72
CA ALA A 105 19.55 3.83 28.41
C ALA A 105 20.40 4.73 27.51
N ASP A 106 21.32 4.13 26.72
CA ASP A 106 22.15 4.85 25.75
C ASP A 106 22.02 4.24 24.36
N PRO A 107 21.02 4.68 23.56
CA PRO A 107 20.79 4.10 22.25
C PRO A 107 21.89 4.45 21.24
N GLN A 108 22.71 5.48 21.49
CA GLN A 108 23.83 5.81 20.61
C GLN A 108 25.00 4.84 20.85
N ALA A 109 25.31 4.53 22.12
CA ALA A 109 26.27 3.49 22.46
C ALA A 109 25.82 2.12 21.93
N THR A 110 24.55 1.77 22.09
CA THR A 110 24.01 0.50 21.55
C THR A 110 24.16 0.41 20.03
N VAL A 111 23.94 1.50 19.27
CA VAL A 111 24.18 1.52 17.82
C VAL A 111 25.64 1.20 17.47
N GLU A 112 26.58 1.71 18.26
CA GLU A 112 28.01 1.48 18.05
C GLU A 112 28.42 0.05 18.43
N GLU A 113 27.87 -0.51 19.51
CA GLU A 113 28.07 -1.92 19.89
C GLU A 113 27.60 -2.87 18.79
N HIS A 114 26.39 -2.63 18.26
CA HIS A 114 25.84 -3.44 17.17
C HIS A 114 26.70 -3.32 15.89
N ARG A 115 27.22 -2.13 15.59
CA ARG A 115 28.13 -1.91 14.45
C ARG A 115 29.42 -2.71 14.61
N ARG A 116 30.07 -2.60 15.77
CA ARG A 116 31.30 -3.34 16.07
C ARG A 116 31.09 -4.85 16.00
N PHE A 117 29.95 -5.36 16.46
CA PHE A 117 29.63 -6.78 16.38
C PHE A 117 29.56 -7.26 14.92
N ILE A 118 28.80 -6.55 14.08
CA ILE A 118 28.64 -6.84 12.65
C ILE A 118 29.99 -6.80 11.92
N GLU A 119 30.78 -5.76 12.16
CA GLU A 119 32.09 -5.56 11.51
C GLU A 119 33.12 -6.61 11.96
N ARG A 120 33.18 -6.92 13.26
CA ARG A 120 34.11 -7.90 13.82
C ARG A 120 33.88 -9.31 13.27
N LEU A 121 32.63 -9.69 13.05
CA LEU A 121 32.28 -10.99 12.47
C LEU A 121 32.20 -10.98 10.93
N GLY A 122 32.37 -9.82 10.29
CA GLY A 122 32.29 -9.69 8.84
C GLY A 122 30.91 -10.04 8.27
N LEU A 123 29.82 -9.79 9.01
CA LEU A 123 28.48 -10.18 8.58
C LEU A 123 28.02 -9.34 7.38
N ASP A 124 27.78 -9.98 6.24
CA ASP A 124 27.16 -9.35 5.06
C ASP A 124 25.64 -9.30 5.22
N ILE A 125 25.16 -8.30 5.98
CA ILE A 125 23.75 -7.99 6.13
C ILE A 125 23.43 -6.58 5.61
N ARG A 126 22.26 -6.41 4.99
CA ARG A 126 21.78 -5.14 4.43
C ARG A 126 20.35 -4.89 4.84
N GLY A 127 19.98 -3.63 5.06
CA GLY A 127 18.65 -3.31 5.57
C GLY A 127 18.60 -2.03 6.39
N ARG A 128 17.60 -1.94 7.25
CA ARG A 128 17.35 -0.84 8.17
C ARG A 128 17.25 -1.40 9.57
N ILE A 129 18.09 -0.88 10.46
CA ILE A 129 18.10 -1.20 11.87
C ILE A 129 18.06 0.13 12.61
N TYR A 130 16.96 0.37 13.31
CA TYR A 130 16.72 1.60 14.06
C TYR A 130 16.67 1.29 15.55
N ILE A 131 17.44 2.05 16.31
CA ILE A 131 17.51 1.96 17.77
C ILE A 131 17.07 3.30 18.34
N SER A 132 16.26 3.26 19.38
CA SER A 132 15.76 4.42 20.13
C SER A 132 15.86 4.15 21.63
N SER A 133 15.53 5.13 22.46
CA SER A 133 15.39 4.92 23.91
C SER A 133 14.27 3.93 24.29
N GLN A 134 13.34 3.65 23.37
CA GLN A 134 12.20 2.75 23.60
C GLN A 134 12.37 1.36 22.95
N GLY A 135 13.54 1.06 22.40
CA GLY A 135 13.86 -0.27 21.88
C GLY A 135 14.46 -0.27 20.48
N MET A 136 14.14 -1.30 19.69
CA MET A 136 14.70 -1.55 18.36
C MET A 136 13.62 -1.93 17.34
N ASN A 137 13.79 -1.51 16.09
CA ASN A 137 13.01 -1.94 14.93
C ASN A 137 13.95 -2.27 13.77
N SER A 138 13.81 -3.47 13.23
CA SER A 138 14.76 -4.08 12.31
C SER A 138 14.06 -4.75 11.15
N GLN A 139 14.52 -4.40 9.95
CA GLN A 139 14.19 -5.08 8.71
C GLN A 139 15.47 -5.15 7.87
N TYR A 140 16.06 -6.32 7.77
CA TYR A 140 17.33 -6.55 7.07
C TYR A 140 17.38 -7.95 6.49
N GLY A 141 18.36 -8.22 5.65
CA GLY A 141 18.56 -9.51 5.03
C GLY A 141 20.03 -9.76 4.70
N GLY A 142 20.31 -11.00 4.34
CA GLY A 142 21.63 -11.55 4.03
C GLY A 142 21.49 -13.04 3.80
N THR A 143 22.59 -13.78 3.80
CA THR A 143 22.53 -15.24 3.90
C THR A 143 21.85 -15.63 5.22
N VAL A 144 21.20 -16.81 5.26
CA VAL A 144 20.57 -17.32 6.49
C VAL A 144 21.55 -17.28 7.65
N GLU A 145 22.77 -17.78 7.44
CA GLU A 145 23.84 -17.77 8.44
C GLU A 145 24.11 -16.37 9.01
N HIS A 146 24.39 -15.38 8.14
CA HIS A 146 24.73 -14.04 8.60
C HIS A 146 23.55 -13.35 9.28
N ALA A 147 22.35 -13.50 8.70
CA ALA A 147 21.17 -12.79 9.18
C ALA A 147 20.69 -13.33 10.53
N THR A 148 20.65 -14.66 10.71
CA THR A 148 20.27 -15.29 11.98
C THR A 148 21.35 -15.13 13.04
N THR A 149 22.64 -15.17 12.68
CA THR A 149 23.74 -14.90 13.63
C THR A 149 23.57 -13.55 14.32
N TYR A 150 23.22 -12.51 13.56
CA TYR A 150 22.94 -11.20 14.13
C TYR A 150 21.70 -11.21 15.03
N ALA A 151 20.59 -11.81 14.58
CA ALA A 151 19.35 -11.86 15.36
C ALA A 151 19.53 -12.59 16.70
N GLU A 152 20.20 -13.74 16.69
CA GLU A 152 20.48 -14.54 17.88
C GLU A 152 21.43 -13.82 18.84
N TRP A 153 22.41 -13.06 18.33
CA TRP A 153 23.22 -12.21 19.18
C TRP A 153 22.42 -11.09 19.84
N VAL A 154 21.50 -10.44 19.11
CA VAL A 154 20.61 -9.39 19.67
C VAL A 154 19.75 -9.98 20.79
N LYS A 155 19.19 -11.17 20.60
CA LYS A 155 18.37 -11.88 21.60
C LYS A 155 19.11 -12.16 22.92
N GLN A 156 20.44 -12.25 22.87
CA GLN A 156 21.29 -12.45 24.06
C GLN A 156 21.61 -11.13 24.79
N GLN A 157 21.28 -9.97 24.23
CA GLN A 157 21.57 -8.69 24.87
C GLN A 157 20.61 -8.41 26.04
N PRO A 158 21.06 -7.69 27.08
CA PRO A 158 20.19 -7.27 28.19
C PRO A 158 18.97 -6.51 27.67
N GLY A 159 17.77 -6.89 28.14
CA GLY A 159 16.52 -6.25 27.74
C GLY A 159 15.91 -6.77 26.43
N PHE A 160 16.55 -7.72 25.74
CA PHE A 160 16.07 -8.33 24.49
C PHE A 160 15.65 -9.80 24.66
N GLN A 161 15.45 -10.26 25.90
CA GLN A 161 14.98 -11.60 26.19
C GLN A 161 13.62 -11.84 25.53
N GLY A 162 13.46 -12.99 24.88
CA GLY A 162 12.21 -13.33 24.19
C GLY A 162 11.99 -12.58 22.88
N LEU A 163 13.03 -11.95 22.31
CA LEU A 163 12.95 -11.39 20.96
C LEU A 163 12.42 -12.43 19.97
N PHE A 164 11.30 -12.10 19.33
CA PHE A 164 10.71 -12.84 18.22
C PHE A 164 11.07 -12.16 16.91
N TYR A 165 11.52 -12.96 15.93
CA TYR A 165 11.78 -12.48 14.58
C TYR A 165 11.20 -13.43 13.53
N THR A 166 10.82 -12.89 12.38
CA THR A 166 10.36 -13.68 11.25
C THR A 166 11.45 -13.79 10.20
N VAL A 167 11.68 -15.00 9.67
CA VAL A 167 12.56 -15.26 8.52
C VAL A 167 11.71 -15.48 7.28
N TRP A 168 12.14 -14.91 6.17
CA TRP A 168 11.49 -15.04 4.87
C TRP A 168 12.51 -15.29 3.76
N PRO A 169 12.21 -16.12 2.76
CA PRO A 169 13.10 -16.33 1.62
C PRO A 169 13.26 -15.06 0.77
N ALA A 170 14.41 -14.96 0.12
CA ALA A 170 14.73 -13.95 -0.88
C ALA A 170 15.71 -14.52 -1.90
N ASP A 171 15.66 -14.03 -3.14
CA ASP A 171 16.55 -14.48 -4.23
C ASP A 171 17.97 -13.88 -4.12
N GLY A 172 18.19 -12.98 -3.16
CA GLY A 172 19.44 -12.25 -2.96
C GLY A 172 19.27 -11.18 -1.88
N HIS A 173 20.21 -10.22 -1.87
CA HIS A 173 20.09 -9.04 -1.00
C HIS A 173 18.86 -8.21 -1.35
N ALA A 174 17.82 -8.27 -0.50
CA ALA A 174 16.59 -7.49 -0.67
C ALA A 174 16.76 -5.97 -0.39
N PHE A 175 17.92 -5.56 0.12
CA PHE A 175 18.24 -4.17 0.44
C PHE A 175 19.58 -3.76 -0.17
N PRO A 176 19.71 -2.51 -0.65
CA PRO A 176 20.94 -2.08 -1.31
C PRO A 176 22.12 -1.92 -0.34
N LYS A 177 21.85 -1.54 0.92
CA LYS A 177 22.89 -1.32 1.96
C LYS A 177 22.32 -1.39 3.36
N LEU A 178 23.19 -1.59 4.35
CA LEU A 178 22.86 -1.46 5.76
C LEU A 178 22.69 0.00 6.18
N ARG A 179 21.64 0.26 6.96
CA ARG A 179 21.36 1.53 7.63
C ARG A 179 21.09 1.26 9.10
N LEU A 180 22.15 1.10 9.87
CA LEU A 180 22.13 1.00 11.33
C LEU A 180 22.34 2.39 11.95
N LYS A 181 21.32 2.91 12.63
CA LYS A 181 21.41 4.25 13.24
C LYS A 181 20.41 4.46 14.37
N TYR A 182 20.75 5.43 15.22
CA TYR A 182 19.83 5.99 16.19
C TYR A 182 18.68 6.72 15.49
N LYS A 183 17.48 6.57 16.06
CA LYS A 183 16.28 7.31 15.73
C LYS A 183 15.53 7.68 17.01
N PRO A 184 15.03 8.92 17.14
CA PRO A 184 14.18 9.27 18.29
C PRO A 184 12.90 8.43 18.31
N ASN A 185 12.36 8.12 17.12
CA ASN A 185 11.15 7.33 16.95
C ASN A 185 11.46 6.06 16.13
N LEU A 186 11.13 4.87 16.64
CA LEU A 186 11.26 3.58 15.94
C LEU A 186 10.36 3.48 14.69
N ILE A 187 9.25 4.22 14.70
CA ILE A 187 8.34 4.39 13.59
C ILE A 187 8.13 5.88 13.32
N SER A 188 7.84 6.24 12.07
CA SER A 188 7.61 7.65 11.73
C SER A 188 6.24 8.07 12.26
N LEU A 189 6.23 9.06 13.16
CA LEU A 189 5.05 9.66 13.76
C LEU A 189 5.27 11.16 13.86
N ALA A 190 4.34 11.97 13.34
CA ALA A 190 4.46 13.42 13.33
C ALA A 190 4.51 14.03 14.74
N GLY A 191 3.78 13.42 15.69
CA GLY A 191 3.75 13.84 17.10
C GLY A 191 4.86 13.27 17.98
N GLY A 192 5.78 12.47 17.42
CA GLY A 192 6.77 11.72 18.21
C GLY A 192 6.17 10.53 18.97
N MET A 193 7.04 9.74 19.61
CA MET A 193 6.63 8.60 20.45
C MET A 193 7.29 8.59 21.83
N GLU A 194 8.19 9.53 22.11
CA GLU A 194 9.04 9.54 23.32
C GLU A 194 8.23 9.55 24.63
N ALA A 195 7.13 10.30 24.68
CA ALA A 195 6.25 10.36 25.84
C ALA A 195 5.18 9.24 25.92
N MET A 196 5.15 8.34 24.93
CA MET A 196 4.18 7.24 24.91
C MET A 196 4.70 6.05 25.73
N PRO A 197 3.86 5.43 26.59
CA PRO A 197 4.26 4.31 27.45
C PRO A 197 4.33 2.98 26.69
N ILE A 198 4.92 2.95 25.50
CA ILE A 198 4.93 1.77 24.63
C ILE A 198 5.82 0.64 25.15
N THR A 199 6.73 0.94 26.06
CA THR A 199 7.57 -0.07 26.72
C THR A 199 6.84 -0.77 27.86
N ASP A 200 5.70 -0.24 28.32
CA ASP A 200 4.83 -0.89 29.31
C ASP A 200 3.87 -1.85 28.60
N PRO A 201 3.96 -3.18 28.82
CA PRO A 201 3.01 -4.14 28.26
C PRO A 201 1.56 -3.87 28.66
N ALA A 202 1.29 -3.34 29.86
CA ALA A 202 -0.07 -3.09 30.34
C ALA A 202 -0.75 -1.91 29.61
N ALA A 203 0.05 -0.98 29.08
CA ALA A 203 -0.47 0.13 28.28
C ALA A 203 -0.85 -0.28 26.85
N ARG A 204 -0.37 -1.44 26.37
CA ARG A 204 -0.56 -1.92 24.99
C ARG A 204 -1.77 -2.83 24.84
N ALA A 205 -2.15 -3.11 23.60
CA ALA A 205 -3.16 -4.12 23.29
C ALA A 205 -2.70 -5.53 23.70
N THR A 206 -3.65 -6.40 24.04
CA THR A 206 -3.37 -7.80 24.33
C THR A 206 -3.00 -8.53 23.02
N PRO A 207 -1.84 -9.20 22.95
CA PRO A 207 -1.49 -9.98 21.77
C PRO A 207 -2.40 -11.20 21.63
N LEU A 208 -2.84 -11.47 20.40
CA LEU A 208 -3.56 -12.67 20.01
C LEU A 208 -2.67 -13.50 19.10
N GLU A 209 -2.53 -14.78 19.43
CA GLU A 209 -1.91 -15.77 18.56
C GLU A 209 -2.69 -15.88 17.23
N PRO A 210 -2.03 -16.23 16.11
CA PRO A 210 -2.68 -16.35 14.80
C PRO A 210 -3.94 -17.22 14.78
N ALA A 211 -3.92 -18.38 15.44
CA ALA A 211 -5.08 -19.26 15.54
C ALA A 211 -6.27 -18.56 16.22
N LYS A 212 -6.01 -17.85 17.32
CA LYS A 212 -7.06 -17.11 18.04
C LYS A 212 -7.59 -15.93 17.25
N TRP A 213 -6.71 -15.24 16.53
CA TRP A 213 -7.09 -14.19 15.60
C TRP A 213 -8.04 -14.71 14.52
N LYS A 214 -7.72 -15.87 13.92
CA LYS A 214 -8.55 -16.54 12.90
C LYS A 214 -9.96 -16.85 13.43
N GLU A 215 -10.08 -17.35 14.66
CA GLU A 215 -11.37 -17.61 15.28
C GLU A 215 -12.19 -16.33 15.49
N MET A 216 -11.56 -15.28 16.01
CA MET A 216 -12.25 -14.03 16.33
C MET A 216 -12.69 -13.29 15.06
N ILE A 217 -11.86 -13.27 14.02
CA ILE A 217 -12.21 -12.59 12.77
C ILE A 217 -13.38 -13.29 12.05
N ALA A 218 -13.47 -14.62 12.12
CA ALA A 218 -14.60 -15.36 11.57
C ALA A 218 -15.94 -14.97 12.21
N GLN A 219 -15.91 -14.49 13.47
CA GLN A 219 -17.08 -14.09 14.25
C GLN A 219 -17.28 -12.58 14.28
N ALA A 220 -16.45 -11.80 13.57
CA ALA A 220 -16.39 -10.36 13.75
C ALA A 220 -17.71 -9.65 13.41
N LYS A 221 -18.39 -10.11 12.35
CA LYS A 221 -19.69 -9.56 11.93
C LYS A 221 -20.80 -9.82 12.94
N ASP A 222 -20.80 -11.00 13.56
CA ASP A 222 -21.89 -11.44 14.45
C ASP A 222 -21.75 -10.85 15.86
N LYS A 223 -20.53 -10.42 16.23
CA LYS A 223 -20.19 -9.97 17.58
C LYS A 223 -19.81 -8.49 17.68
N ASP A 224 -20.09 -7.72 16.63
CA ASP A 224 -19.74 -6.30 16.54
C ASP A 224 -18.25 -6.02 16.88
N ILE A 225 -17.36 -6.89 16.38
CA ILE A 225 -15.92 -6.76 16.60
C ILE A 225 -15.37 -5.83 15.53
N VAL A 226 -14.68 -4.79 15.97
CA VAL A 226 -14.03 -3.83 15.08
C VAL A 226 -12.66 -4.35 14.69
N VAL A 227 -12.43 -4.54 13.39
CA VAL A 227 -11.12 -4.93 12.86
C VAL A 227 -10.47 -3.73 12.18
N LEU A 228 -9.32 -3.31 12.70
CA LEU A 228 -8.58 -2.14 12.24
C LEU A 228 -7.28 -2.54 11.55
N ASP A 229 -7.14 -2.11 10.30
CA ASP A 229 -5.84 -2.06 9.66
C ASP A 229 -5.13 -0.78 10.11
N VAL A 230 -4.00 -0.90 10.82
CA VAL A 230 -3.20 0.27 11.25
C VAL A 230 -2.03 0.52 10.33
N ARG A 231 -2.07 -0.03 9.11
CA ARG A 231 -1.06 0.23 8.08
C ARG A 231 -1.35 1.52 7.32
N ASN A 232 -0.55 1.78 6.28
CA ASN A 232 -0.85 2.82 5.32
C ASN A 232 -1.97 2.35 4.37
N ASP A 233 -2.65 3.29 3.74
CA ASP A 233 -3.82 2.99 2.93
C ASP A 233 -3.49 2.14 1.68
N TYR A 234 -2.36 2.42 1.02
CA TYR A 234 -1.85 1.60 -0.08
C TYR A 234 -1.47 0.17 0.36
N GLU A 235 -1.16 -0.05 1.63
CA GLU A 235 -0.91 -1.41 2.13
C GLU A 235 -2.23 -2.20 2.27
N TRP A 236 -3.33 -1.51 2.64
CA TRP A 236 -4.68 -2.06 2.63
C TRP A 236 -5.15 -2.36 1.21
N ASP A 237 -4.84 -1.46 0.27
CA ASP A 237 -5.20 -1.64 -1.15
C ASP A 237 -4.50 -2.86 -1.78
N ALA A 238 -3.23 -3.14 -1.38
CA ALA A 238 -2.53 -4.36 -1.78
C ALA A 238 -3.23 -5.62 -1.26
N GLY A 239 -3.65 -5.61 -0.01
CA GLY A 239 -4.35 -6.73 0.61
C GLY A 239 -4.70 -6.45 2.05
N HIS A 240 -5.78 -7.01 2.56
CA HIS A 240 -6.30 -6.74 3.90
C HIS A 240 -7.16 -7.91 4.40
N PHE A 241 -7.41 -7.95 5.70
CA PHE A 241 -8.35 -8.89 6.29
C PHE A 241 -9.80 -8.56 5.93
N GLU A 242 -10.63 -9.57 5.73
CA GLU A 242 -12.05 -9.39 5.45
C GLU A 242 -12.75 -8.61 6.57
N GLY A 243 -13.50 -7.56 6.18
CA GLY A 243 -14.20 -6.71 7.15
C GLY A 243 -13.31 -5.70 7.88
N ALA A 244 -12.00 -5.65 7.58
CA ALA A 244 -11.12 -4.67 8.18
C ALA A 244 -11.39 -3.25 7.65
N GLU A 245 -11.51 -2.30 8.57
CA GLU A 245 -11.64 -0.87 8.26
C GLU A 245 -10.35 -0.35 7.61
N ARG A 246 -10.53 0.33 6.46
CA ARG A 246 -9.41 0.99 5.75
C ARG A 246 -8.90 2.17 6.60
N PRO A 247 -7.57 2.36 6.72
CA PRO A 247 -7.01 3.50 7.44
C PRO A 247 -7.58 4.83 6.96
N ALA A 248 -7.85 5.77 7.89
CA ALA A 248 -8.35 7.10 7.55
C ALA A 248 -7.26 8.00 6.94
N GLU A 249 -6.01 7.81 7.37
CA GLU A 249 -4.85 8.53 6.88
C GLU A 249 -4.07 7.71 5.86
N GLU A 250 -3.49 8.39 4.88
CA GLU A 250 -2.67 7.74 3.84
C GLU A 250 -1.40 7.12 4.44
N VAL A 251 -0.81 7.82 5.41
CA VAL A 251 0.40 7.36 6.09
C VAL A 251 0.21 7.33 7.60
N PHE A 252 0.72 6.28 8.22
CA PHE A 252 0.68 6.09 9.67
C PHE A 252 1.33 7.26 10.43
N ALA A 253 2.27 7.97 9.81
CA ALA A 253 2.89 9.15 10.41
C ALA A 253 1.91 10.29 10.70
N GLU A 254 0.77 10.33 10.01
CA GLU A 254 -0.30 11.30 10.17
C GLU A 254 -1.40 10.82 11.14
N THR A 255 -1.35 9.55 11.56
CA THR A 255 -2.29 8.99 12.54
C THR A 255 -2.23 9.78 13.85
N PRO A 256 -3.38 10.18 14.42
CA PRO A 256 -3.41 10.90 15.69
C PRO A 256 -2.94 9.96 16.80
N VAL A 257 -1.74 10.20 17.33
CA VAL A 257 -1.16 9.45 18.44
C VAL A 257 -0.47 10.36 19.46
N GLY A 258 -0.39 11.66 19.19
CA GLY A 258 0.39 12.62 19.97
C GLY A 258 -0.33 13.12 21.23
N GLU A 259 0.42 13.84 22.05
CA GLU A 259 -0.10 14.53 23.23
C GLU A 259 -0.90 15.76 22.80
N GLY A 260 -2.21 15.60 22.64
CA GLY A 260 -3.13 16.69 22.33
C GLY A 260 -4.57 16.23 22.28
N GLU A 261 -5.49 17.16 22.05
CA GLU A 261 -6.92 16.91 21.80
C GLU A 261 -7.18 16.23 20.45
N GLN A 262 -6.23 15.41 19.96
CA GLN A 262 -6.43 14.66 18.75
C GLN A 262 -7.52 13.63 18.97
N GLU A 263 -8.59 13.72 18.21
CA GLU A 263 -9.71 12.79 18.29
C GLU A 263 -9.40 11.50 17.54
N VAL A 264 -10.08 10.43 17.92
CA VAL A 264 -10.08 9.22 17.10
C VAL A 264 -10.79 9.48 15.76
N PRO A 265 -10.43 8.74 14.70
CA PRO A 265 -11.16 8.79 13.43
C PRO A 265 -12.68 8.66 13.63
N GLY A 266 -13.46 9.35 12.79
CA GLY A 266 -14.92 9.44 12.94
C GLY A 266 -15.63 8.08 13.05
N TYR A 267 -15.12 7.04 12.39
CA TYR A 267 -15.68 5.69 12.48
C TYR A 267 -15.47 5.04 13.86
N LEU A 268 -14.42 5.41 14.61
CA LEU A 268 -14.24 4.94 15.99
C LEU A 268 -15.09 5.72 16.97
N LYS A 269 -15.47 6.97 16.69
CA LYS A 269 -16.25 7.78 17.63
C LYS A 269 -17.62 7.17 17.98
N VAL A 270 -18.16 6.35 17.09
CA VAL A 270 -19.45 5.67 17.26
C VAL A 270 -19.31 4.25 17.80
N VAL A 271 -18.08 3.76 17.96
CA VAL A 271 -17.79 2.43 18.51
C VAL A 271 -17.85 2.50 20.03
N ASP A 272 -18.54 1.53 20.64
CA ASP A 272 -18.56 1.39 22.09
C ASP A 272 -17.13 1.21 22.63
N LYS A 273 -16.82 1.88 23.73
CA LYS A 273 -15.51 1.83 24.39
C LYS A 273 -15.17 0.45 24.95
N ASP A 274 -16.20 -0.35 25.22
CA ASP A 274 -16.07 -1.73 25.66
C ASP A 274 -16.20 -2.74 24.50
N ALA A 275 -16.44 -2.29 23.26
CA ALA A 275 -16.42 -3.20 22.11
C ALA A 275 -15.00 -3.77 21.88
N PRO A 276 -14.88 -5.05 21.48
CA PRO A 276 -13.61 -5.62 21.08
C PRO A 276 -13.04 -4.92 19.83
N VAL A 277 -11.81 -4.43 19.92
CA VAL A 277 -11.08 -3.82 18.81
C VAL A 277 -9.83 -4.64 18.49
N MET A 278 -9.81 -5.29 17.34
CA MET A 278 -8.69 -6.06 16.82
C MET A 278 -7.85 -5.20 15.86
N MET A 279 -6.56 -5.07 16.10
CA MET A 279 -5.63 -4.29 15.27
C MET A 279 -4.56 -5.18 14.65
N TYR A 280 -4.21 -4.92 13.39
CA TYR A 280 -3.08 -5.59 12.76
C TYR A 280 -2.25 -4.63 11.91
N CYS A 281 -0.98 -4.99 11.77
CA CYS A 281 -0.10 -4.44 10.76
C CYS A 281 0.88 -5.51 10.29
N THR A 282 1.76 -5.17 9.36
CA THR A 282 2.69 -6.13 8.74
C THR A 282 3.50 -6.93 9.75
N GLY A 283 3.97 -6.30 10.83
CA GLY A 283 4.87 -6.90 11.81
C GLY A 283 4.70 -6.42 13.24
N GLY A 284 3.50 -5.97 13.66
CA GLY A 284 3.14 -5.68 15.06
C GLY A 284 3.38 -4.25 15.57
N ILE A 285 4.55 -3.64 15.34
CA ILE A 285 4.96 -2.40 16.03
C ILE A 285 3.96 -1.22 15.95
N ARG A 286 3.26 -1.04 14.82
CA ARG A 286 2.27 0.04 14.67
C ARG A 286 1.04 -0.17 15.58
N CYS A 287 0.65 -1.42 15.80
CA CYS A 287 -0.46 -1.77 16.68
C CYS A 287 -0.13 -1.46 18.12
N ASP A 288 1.09 -1.80 18.57
CA ASP A 288 1.54 -1.49 19.93
C ASP A 288 1.48 0.02 20.17
N VAL A 289 1.98 0.84 19.24
CA VAL A 289 1.93 2.29 19.39
C VAL A 289 0.50 2.82 19.36
N TYR A 290 -0.31 2.43 18.37
CA TYR A 290 -1.68 2.93 18.24
C TYR A 290 -2.59 2.48 19.39
N SER A 291 -2.37 1.28 19.94
CA SER A 291 -3.14 0.76 21.07
C SER A 291 -2.97 1.60 22.33
N THR A 292 -1.77 2.11 22.62
CA THR A 292 -1.57 3.01 23.78
C THR A 292 -2.37 4.30 23.63
N PHE A 293 -2.52 4.81 22.41
CA PHE A 293 -3.37 5.97 22.12
C PHE A 293 -4.85 5.63 22.31
N LEU A 294 -5.34 4.51 21.75
CA LEU A 294 -6.73 4.08 21.94
C LEU A 294 -7.07 3.84 23.41
N ARG A 295 -6.16 3.24 24.19
CA ARG A 295 -6.35 3.03 25.63
C ARG A 295 -6.51 4.35 26.38
N LYS A 296 -5.68 5.37 26.05
CA LYS A 296 -5.86 6.74 26.58
C LYS A 296 -7.19 7.39 26.15
N LYS A 297 -7.79 6.97 25.03
CA LYS A 297 -9.11 7.41 24.55
C LYS A 297 -10.28 6.57 25.08
N GLY A 298 -10.01 5.71 26.06
CA GLY A 298 -11.00 4.95 26.81
C GLY A 298 -11.38 3.60 26.20
N TYR A 299 -10.73 3.12 25.14
CA TYR A 299 -11.01 1.78 24.63
C TYR A 299 -10.35 0.72 25.50
N ASN A 300 -11.16 -0.20 26.03
CA ASN A 300 -10.71 -1.14 27.06
C ASN A 300 -10.24 -2.47 26.46
N ASN A 301 -11.00 -2.99 25.48
CA ASN A 301 -10.82 -4.32 24.89
C ASN A 301 -10.01 -4.26 23.59
N LEU A 302 -8.73 -3.96 23.71
CA LEU A 302 -7.81 -3.81 22.58
C LEU A 302 -6.97 -5.08 22.37
N TYR A 303 -6.98 -5.58 21.14
CA TYR A 303 -6.25 -6.79 20.74
C TYR A 303 -5.31 -6.49 19.56
N THR A 304 -4.15 -7.15 19.51
CA THR A 304 -3.21 -7.05 18.39
C THR A 304 -2.80 -8.42 17.87
N LEU A 305 -2.61 -8.55 16.56
CA LEU A 305 -2.06 -9.79 15.98
C LEU A 305 -0.59 -9.97 16.34
N GLU A 306 -0.27 -11.04 17.07
CA GLU A 306 1.10 -11.35 17.49
C GLU A 306 2.00 -11.65 16.28
N GLY A 307 3.12 -10.93 16.18
CA GLY A 307 4.03 -11.02 15.03
C GLY A 307 3.45 -10.45 13.71
N GLY A 308 2.27 -9.85 13.75
CA GLY A 308 1.60 -9.23 12.60
C GLY A 308 1.18 -10.21 11.50
N VAL A 309 0.76 -9.67 10.35
CA VAL A 309 0.27 -10.47 9.20
C VAL A 309 1.33 -11.46 8.72
N GLN A 310 2.60 -11.11 8.83
CA GLN A 310 3.71 -12.00 8.49
C GLN A 310 3.68 -13.32 9.29
N ASN A 311 3.51 -13.23 10.61
CA ASN A 311 3.41 -14.43 11.44
C ASN A 311 2.10 -15.20 11.17
N TYR A 312 1.00 -14.49 10.93
CA TYR A 312 -0.28 -15.11 10.57
C TYR A 312 -0.19 -15.95 9.30
N PHE A 313 0.39 -15.43 8.21
CA PHE A 313 0.54 -16.21 6.98
C PHE A 313 1.36 -17.48 7.16
N ARG A 314 2.37 -17.44 8.04
CA ARG A 314 3.18 -18.65 8.33
C ARG A 314 2.38 -19.72 9.05
N GLN A 315 1.53 -19.34 10.01
CA GLN A 315 0.84 -20.30 10.87
C GLN A 315 -0.51 -20.74 10.29
N GLU A 316 -1.24 -19.81 9.67
CA GLU A 316 -2.64 -19.98 9.27
C GLU A 316 -2.85 -19.84 7.75
N GLY A 317 -1.80 -19.52 6.99
CA GLY A 317 -1.90 -19.20 5.57
C GLY A 317 -2.72 -17.92 5.32
N GLY A 318 -3.44 -17.90 4.19
CA GLY A 318 -4.21 -16.73 3.74
C GLY A 318 -5.66 -16.68 4.22
N ALA A 319 -6.05 -17.46 5.24
CA ALA A 319 -7.44 -17.51 5.69
C ALA A 319 -7.96 -16.11 6.09
N HIS A 320 -9.14 -15.73 5.61
CA HIS A 320 -9.77 -14.40 5.78
C HIS A 320 -8.94 -13.21 5.25
N TRP A 321 -7.90 -13.45 4.46
CA TRP A 321 -7.10 -12.40 3.84
C TRP A 321 -7.48 -12.25 2.37
N LYS A 322 -7.50 -11.01 1.88
CA LYS A 322 -7.71 -10.66 0.46
C LYS A 322 -6.46 -10.06 -0.12
N GLY A 323 -6.11 -10.45 -1.35
CA GLY A 323 -4.98 -9.87 -2.08
C GLY A 323 -3.62 -10.27 -1.50
N SER A 324 -2.61 -9.44 -1.70
CA SER A 324 -1.23 -9.75 -1.29
C SER A 324 -0.75 -8.84 -0.16
N LEU A 325 0.17 -9.31 0.69
CA LEU A 325 0.74 -8.49 1.75
C LEU A 325 1.86 -7.60 1.21
N PHE A 326 1.66 -6.29 1.27
CA PHE A 326 2.71 -5.32 0.95
C PHE A 326 3.91 -5.43 1.92
N VAL A 327 5.14 -5.43 1.37
CA VAL A 327 6.39 -5.46 2.14
C VAL A 327 7.36 -4.37 1.69
N PHE A 328 8.13 -3.83 2.63
CA PHE A 328 9.00 -2.65 2.42
C PHE A 328 10.39 -2.98 1.87
N ASP A 329 10.52 -4.00 1.05
CA ASP A 329 11.77 -4.47 0.47
C ASP A 329 11.61 -4.77 -1.03
N ALA A 330 12.67 -5.27 -1.67
CA ALA A 330 12.67 -5.50 -3.12
C ALA A 330 11.52 -6.40 -3.62
N ARG A 331 10.92 -7.22 -2.75
CA ARG A 331 9.81 -8.11 -3.10
C ARG A 331 8.50 -7.36 -3.35
N MET A 332 8.33 -6.17 -2.74
CA MET A 332 7.15 -5.29 -2.82
C MET A 332 5.83 -5.87 -2.28
N ALA A 333 5.51 -7.12 -2.56
CA ALA A 333 4.41 -7.85 -1.96
C ALA A 333 4.73 -9.34 -1.86
N ILE A 334 4.08 -10.02 -0.92
CA ILE A 334 4.13 -11.47 -0.75
C ILE A 334 2.72 -12.06 -0.85
N PRO A 335 2.54 -13.22 -1.51
CA PRO A 335 1.23 -13.86 -1.61
C PRO A 335 0.76 -14.39 -0.24
N ALA A 336 -0.56 -14.49 -0.04
CA ALA A 336 -1.11 -15.00 1.21
C ALA A 336 -1.12 -16.54 1.26
N SER A 337 -1.12 -17.21 0.10
CA SER A 337 -1.07 -18.67 0.00
C SER A 337 -0.40 -19.18 -1.28
N SER A 338 -0.18 -20.50 -1.36
CA SER A 338 0.45 -21.19 -2.50
C SER A 338 -0.39 -21.15 -3.77
N GLU A 339 -1.71 -21.14 -3.65
CA GLU A 339 -2.64 -21.06 -4.79
C GLU A 339 -2.56 -19.70 -5.49
N GLU A 340 -2.07 -18.66 -4.80
CA GLU A 340 -1.93 -17.29 -5.31
C GLU A 340 -0.52 -16.97 -5.83
N ALA A 341 0.42 -17.92 -5.75
CA ALA A 341 1.83 -17.69 -6.09
C ALA A 341 2.07 -17.28 -7.56
N GLY A 342 1.10 -17.50 -8.45
CA GLY A 342 1.18 -17.18 -9.88
C GLY A 342 0.89 -15.72 -10.25
N ALA A 343 0.21 -14.93 -9.40
CA ALA A 343 -0.05 -13.52 -9.69
C ALA A 343 -0.28 -12.73 -8.39
N LEU A 344 0.62 -11.80 -8.06
CA LEU A 344 0.41 -10.83 -6.99
C LEU A 344 -0.80 -9.95 -7.33
N ARG A 345 -1.93 -10.24 -6.69
CA ARG A 345 -3.19 -9.52 -6.88
C ARG A 345 -3.37 -8.49 -5.78
N ALA A 346 -3.93 -7.34 -6.16
CA ALA A 346 -4.41 -6.37 -5.19
C ALA A 346 -5.81 -6.76 -4.70
N ALA A 347 -6.17 -6.33 -3.49
CA ALA A 347 -7.52 -6.55 -2.96
C ALA A 347 -8.54 -5.54 -3.49
N VAL A 348 -8.09 -4.46 -4.14
CA VAL A 348 -8.95 -3.42 -4.72
C VAL A 348 -8.93 -3.49 -6.24
N PRO A 349 -10.02 -3.10 -6.93
CA PRO A 349 -10.03 -3.01 -8.39
C PRO A 349 -9.04 -1.95 -8.89
N CYS A 350 -8.79 -1.96 -10.20
CA CYS A 350 -7.95 -0.98 -10.88
C CYS A 350 -8.48 0.44 -10.61
N SER A 351 -7.61 1.32 -10.12
CA SER A 351 -7.97 2.71 -9.79
C SER A 351 -8.39 3.55 -11.01
N LEU A 352 -8.15 3.07 -12.24
CA LEU A 352 -8.40 3.80 -13.49
C LEU A 352 -9.66 3.34 -14.22
N CYS A 353 -9.93 2.04 -14.26
CA CYS A 353 -11.08 1.48 -15.00
C CYS A 353 -12.05 0.67 -14.15
N GLY A 354 -11.75 0.43 -12.87
CA GLY A 354 -12.58 -0.40 -11.99
C GLY A 354 -12.52 -1.91 -12.26
N SER A 355 -11.69 -2.38 -13.20
CA SER A 355 -11.51 -3.82 -13.45
C SER A 355 -10.98 -4.55 -12.21
N PRO A 356 -11.45 -5.76 -11.90
CA PRO A 356 -10.92 -6.57 -10.81
C PRO A 356 -9.50 -7.10 -11.09
N ASP A 357 -8.98 -6.99 -12.31
CA ASP A 357 -7.66 -7.47 -12.72
C ASP A 357 -6.53 -6.48 -12.37
N SER A 358 -6.64 -5.86 -11.20
CA SER A 358 -5.60 -5.01 -10.63
C SER A 358 -4.37 -5.83 -10.27
N GLN A 359 -3.20 -5.31 -10.63
CA GLN A 359 -1.94 -6.04 -10.50
C GLN A 359 -0.96 -5.28 -9.62
N LEU A 360 -0.35 -6.02 -8.68
CA LEU A 360 0.81 -5.57 -7.94
C LEU A 360 2.10 -5.76 -8.76
N PRO A 361 3.19 -5.06 -8.41
CA PRO A 361 3.29 -4.07 -7.35
C PRO A 361 2.54 -2.77 -7.69
N HIS A 362 2.32 -1.95 -6.66
CA HIS A 362 1.94 -0.56 -6.85
C HIS A 362 2.95 0.15 -7.75
N VAL A 363 2.46 1.07 -8.57
CA VAL A 363 3.31 1.91 -9.41
C VAL A 363 3.20 3.36 -8.97
N ASN A 364 4.32 4.08 -9.01
CA ASN A 364 4.27 5.52 -8.84
C ASN A 364 3.91 6.15 -10.19
N CYS A 365 3.00 7.12 -10.18
CA CYS A 365 2.65 7.93 -11.33
C CYS A 365 3.90 8.39 -12.09
N ALA A 366 3.89 8.21 -13.40
CA ALA A 366 5.00 8.61 -14.26
C ALA A 366 5.26 10.12 -14.18
N ASN A 367 4.23 10.95 -13.98
CA ASN A 367 4.38 12.36 -13.62
C ASN A 367 5.08 12.49 -12.26
N ILE A 368 6.31 12.99 -12.27
CA ILE A 368 7.17 13.09 -11.09
C ILE A 368 6.66 14.11 -10.06
N ASP A 369 5.95 15.15 -10.49
CA ASP A 369 5.37 16.13 -9.57
C ASP A 369 4.13 15.56 -8.86
N CYS A 370 3.38 14.66 -9.52
CA CYS A 370 2.33 13.87 -8.88
C CYS A 370 2.94 12.78 -7.97
N ASN A 371 3.66 11.82 -8.54
CA ASN A 371 4.26 10.68 -7.84
C ASN A 371 3.30 9.98 -6.86
N GLU A 372 2.02 9.92 -7.21
CA GLU A 372 1.03 9.15 -6.48
C GLU A 372 1.31 7.66 -6.65
N LEU A 373 1.16 6.91 -5.56
CA LEU A 373 1.30 5.46 -5.58
C LEU A 373 -0.10 4.89 -5.82
N PHE A 374 -0.29 4.14 -6.90
CA PHE A 374 -1.60 3.61 -7.28
C PHE A 374 -1.51 2.21 -7.86
N ILE A 375 -2.66 1.53 -7.95
CA ILE A 375 -2.79 0.19 -8.53
C ILE A 375 -3.57 0.26 -9.84
N ALA A 376 -3.07 -0.42 -10.86
CA ALA A 376 -3.76 -0.51 -12.13
C ALA A 376 -3.61 -1.90 -12.77
N CYS A 377 -4.57 -2.26 -13.63
CA CYS A 377 -4.43 -3.41 -14.51
C CYS A 377 -3.39 -3.14 -15.61
N ALA A 378 -2.87 -4.20 -16.25
CA ALA A 378 -1.87 -4.08 -17.31
C ALA A 378 -2.33 -3.14 -18.45
N ALA A 379 -3.59 -3.27 -18.89
CA ALA A 379 -4.15 -2.44 -19.95
C ALA A 379 -4.16 -0.94 -19.60
N CYS A 380 -4.52 -0.58 -18.36
CA CYS A 380 -4.50 0.81 -17.92
C CYS A 380 -3.09 1.33 -17.69
N LYS A 381 -2.15 0.50 -17.20
CA LYS A 381 -0.73 0.88 -17.11
C LYS A 381 -0.18 1.28 -18.49
N GLN A 382 -0.58 0.56 -19.55
CA GLN A 382 -0.20 0.88 -20.93
C GLN A 382 -0.96 2.09 -21.47
N ARG A 383 -2.31 2.10 -21.38
CA ARG A 383 -3.15 3.18 -21.92
C ARG A 383 -2.80 4.56 -21.34
N PHE A 384 -2.42 4.61 -20.07
CA PHE A 384 -2.10 5.86 -19.38
C PHE A 384 -0.60 6.14 -19.29
N ASP A 385 0.26 5.40 -20.00
CA ASP A 385 1.73 5.55 -19.95
C ASP A 385 2.30 5.58 -18.51
N GLY A 386 1.74 4.76 -17.62
CA GLY A 386 2.11 4.72 -16.21
C GLY A 386 1.65 5.91 -15.36
N CYS A 387 0.78 6.79 -15.88
CA CYS A 387 0.14 7.88 -15.15
C CYS A 387 -1.12 7.44 -14.41
N CYS A 388 -1.50 8.22 -13.38
CA CYS A 388 -2.67 7.97 -12.54
C CYS A 388 -3.95 8.67 -13.06
N CYS A 389 -3.85 9.44 -14.15
CA CYS A 389 -4.97 10.10 -14.84
C CYS A 389 -4.48 10.70 -16.17
N GLU A 390 -5.42 11.11 -17.03
CA GLU A 390 -5.13 11.76 -18.32
C GLU A 390 -4.39 13.09 -18.16
N ALA A 391 -4.75 13.90 -17.16
CA ALA A 391 -4.06 15.16 -16.87
C ALA A 391 -2.56 14.97 -16.56
N CYS A 392 -2.19 13.83 -15.97
CA CYS A 392 -0.78 13.51 -15.72
C CYS A 392 -0.03 13.06 -16.99
N MET A 393 -0.73 12.56 -18.01
CA MET A 393 -0.11 12.18 -19.29
C MET A 393 0.38 13.41 -20.06
N SER A 394 -0.36 14.51 -19.99
CA SER A 394 -0.01 15.77 -20.65
C SER A 394 0.80 16.72 -19.76
N ALA A 395 1.30 16.26 -18.61
CA ALA A 395 2.02 17.12 -17.69
C ALA A 395 3.32 17.66 -18.35
N PRO A 396 3.62 18.97 -18.24
CA PRO A 396 4.75 19.59 -18.93
C PRO A 396 6.12 19.08 -18.46
N ARG A 397 6.16 18.36 -17.33
CA ARG A 397 7.38 17.84 -16.72
C ARG A 397 7.31 16.33 -16.53
N LEU A 398 8.11 15.63 -17.34
CA LEU A 398 8.66 14.29 -17.10
C LEU A 398 7.61 13.18 -16.86
N LEU A 399 7.10 12.60 -17.95
CA LEU A 399 6.73 11.20 -17.96
C LEU A 399 7.99 10.38 -17.65
N ARG A 400 8.03 9.63 -16.55
CA ARG A 400 9.03 8.57 -16.39
C ARG A 400 8.88 7.62 -17.58
N PRO A 401 9.92 7.41 -18.40
CA PRO A 401 9.83 6.42 -19.47
C PRO A 401 9.53 5.06 -18.84
N ALA A 402 8.50 4.38 -19.34
CA ALA A 402 8.29 2.97 -19.02
C ALA A 402 9.56 2.20 -19.44
N LYS A 403 10.12 1.42 -18.52
CA LYS A 403 11.28 0.56 -18.80
C LYS A 403 10.87 -0.52 -19.81
N VAL A 404 11.70 -0.72 -20.83
CA VAL A 404 11.43 -1.63 -21.96
C VAL A 404 11.69 -3.10 -21.57
N ASP A 405 12.39 -3.32 -20.46
CA ASP A 405 12.99 -4.56 -19.99
C ASP A 405 12.30 -5.14 -18.73
N GLY A 406 11.06 -4.75 -18.45
CA GLY A 406 10.27 -5.31 -17.35
C GLY A 406 10.69 -4.89 -15.93
N GLY A 407 11.75 -4.10 -15.77
CA GLY A 407 12.07 -3.46 -14.49
C GLY A 407 11.15 -2.27 -14.22
N HIS A 408 10.76 -2.00 -12.98
CA HIS A 408 9.78 -0.93 -12.74
C HIS A 408 10.35 0.48 -12.65
N TYR A 409 11.62 0.68 -12.23
CA TYR A 409 12.34 1.97 -12.31
C TYR A 409 13.87 1.75 -12.33
N GLY A 410 14.63 2.64 -12.97
CA GLY A 410 16.09 2.75 -13.00
C GLY A 410 16.55 3.96 -12.18
N ALA A 411 17.86 4.15 -12.05
CA ALA A 411 18.39 5.34 -11.38
C ALA A 411 18.02 6.60 -12.17
N TRP A 412 17.78 7.73 -11.48
CA TRP A 412 17.39 9.00 -12.11
C TRP A 412 18.36 9.47 -13.24
N GLY A 413 19.62 9.01 -13.18
CA GLY A 413 20.64 9.29 -14.20
C GLY A 413 20.45 8.55 -15.53
N ASN A 414 19.65 7.49 -15.58
CA ASN A 414 19.42 6.69 -16.79
C ASN A 414 18.28 7.24 -17.66
N TYR A 415 17.75 8.42 -17.33
CA TYR A 415 16.53 8.98 -17.94
C TYR A 415 16.74 10.38 -18.54
N ALA A 416 17.97 10.88 -18.55
CA ALA A 416 18.26 12.23 -19.03
C ALA A 416 18.33 12.35 -20.56
N ASP A 417 18.33 11.22 -21.28
CA ASP A 417 18.82 11.16 -22.67
C ASP A 417 17.73 10.85 -23.72
N ARG A 418 16.45 11.19 -23.48
CA ARG A 418 15.44 11.13 -24.55
C ARG A 418 14.98 12.53 -24.95
N ASP A 419 15.26 12.88 -26.21
CA ASP A 419 14.93 14.14 -26.88
C ASP A 419 13.41 14.45 -26.98
N GLU A 420 12.54 13.55 -26.52
CA GLU A 420 11.07 13.71 -26.52
C GLU A 420 10.50 14.25 -25.19
N ALA A 421 11.32 14.40 -24.15
CA ALA A 421 10.87 15.05 -22.93
C ALA A 421 10.85 16.58 -23.15
N GLY A 422 9.67 17.21 -23.05
CA GLY A 422 9.53 18.66 -23.06
C GLY A 422 10.53 19.35 -22.09
N PRO A 423 10.84 20.64 -22.31
CA PRO A 423 11.95 21.32 -21.65
C PRO A 423 11.93 21.07 -20.14
N ILE A 424 12.97 20.39 -19.65
CA ILE A 424 13.12 20.06 -18.24
C ILE A 424 13.24 21.37 -17.47
N ILE A 425 12.14 21.82 -16.85
CA ILE A 425 12.20 22.90 -15.86
C ILE A 425 12.88 22.32 -14.63
N SER A 426 14.20 22.35 -14.64
CA SER A 426 15.08 21.87 -13.59
C SER A 426 14.85 22.72 -12.33
N THR A 427 13.94 22.28 -11.47
CA THR A 427 13.98 22.64 -10.05
C THR A 427 15.06 21.86 -9.29
N GLY A 428 15.88 21.04 -9.97
CA GLY A 428 17.11 20.45 -9.44
C GLY A 428 16.98 19.43 -8.30
N ARG A 429 18.13 18.82 -7.96
CA ARG A 429 18.33 17.99 -6.73
C ARG A 429 18.56 18.85 -5.49
N THR A 430 18.43 20.18 -5.60
CA THR A 430 18.60 21.12 -4.49
C THR A 430 17.58 20.84 -3.39
N ARG A 431 17.92 21.28 -2.16
CA ARG A 431 17.04 21.12 -1.00
C ARG A 431 15.73 21.88 -1.25
N GLU A 432 15.78 23.11 -1.77
CA GLU A 432 14.55 23.87 -2.08
C GLU A 432 13.72 23.17 -3.16
N GLY A 433 14.36 22.66 -4.22
CA GLY A 433 13.68 21.91 -5.27
C GLY A 433 12.94 20.68 -4.75
N ARG A 434 13.54 19.94 -3.81
CA ARG A 434 12.91 18.79 -3.16
C ARG A 434 11.75 19.19 -2.27
N VAL A 435 11.86 20.32 -1.55
CA VAL A 435 10.79 20.84 -0.69
C VAL A 435 9.61 21.30 -1.53
N ALA A 436 9.85 22.09 -2.58
CA ALA A 436 8.81 22.56 -3.50
C ALA A 436 8.08 21.40 -4.19
N ARG A 437 8.80 20.35 -4.63
CA ARG A 437 8.18 19.13 -5.17
C ARG A 437 7.28 18.42 -4.17
N ARG A 438 7.72 18.31 -2.91
CA ARG A 438 6.90 17.70 -1.85
C ARG A 438 5.64 18.53 -1.56
N ALA A 439 5.75 19.86 -1.60
CA ALA A 439 4.61 20.76 -1.41
C ALA A 439 3.56 20.57 -2.51
N ARG A 440 3.96 20.65 -3.79
CA ARG A 440 3.05 20.41 -4.93
C ARG A 440 2.42 19.02 -4.91
N ARG A 441 3.20 17.99 -4.57
CA ARG A 441 2.69 16.62 -4.40
C ARG A 441 1.61 16.55 -3.33
N ARG A 442 1.82 17.19 -2.17
CA ARG A 442 0.83 17.21 -1.08
C ARG A 442 -0.44 17.94 -1.47
N GLU A 443 -0.32 19.03 -2.20
CA GLU A 443 -1.46 19.80 -2.69
C GLU A 443 -2.29 18.99 -3.69
N ALA A 444 -1.64 18.36 -4.69
CA ALA A 444 -2.31 17.49 -5.66
C ALA A 444 -3.00 16.28 -5.01
N LEU A 445 -2.36 15.63 -4.02
CA LEU A 445 -2.98 14.54 -3.27
C LEU A 445 -4.16 15.02 -2.43
N LYS A 446 -4.06 16.20 -1.80
CA LYS A 446 -5.14 16.81 -1.03
C LYS A 446 -6.36 17.10 -1.90
N GLU A 447 -6.16 17.63 -3.10
CA GLU A 447 -7.25 17.86 -4.07
C GLU A 447 -7.96 16.55 -4.44
N LYS A 448 -7.20 15.50 -4.80
CA LYS A 448 -7.76 14.17 -5.07
C LYS A 448 -8.51 13.58 -3.88
N ARG A 449 -7.99 13.75 -2.65
CA ARG A 449 -8.65 13.30 -1.42
C ARG A 449 -9.98 14.02 -1.21
N MET A 450 -10.02 15.34 -1.45
CA MET A 450 -11.26 16.13 -1.35
C MET A 450 -12.31 15.65 -2.37
N GLU A 451 -11.88 15.34 -3.59
CA GLU A 451 -12.74 14.78 -4.63
C GLU A 451 -13.29 13.41 -4.23
N PHE A 452 -12.43 12.47 -3.81
CA PHE A 452 -12.86 11.14 -3.37
C PHE A 452 -13.80 11.19 -2.14
N VAL A 453 -13.50 12.05 -1.16
CA VAL A 453 -14.37 12.24 0.02
C VAL A 453 -15.72 12.82 -0.40
N SER A 454 -15.74 13.79 -1.31
CA SER A 454 -16.97 14.35 -1.87
C SER A 454 -17.81 13.27 -2.55
N GLU A 455 -17.22 12.44 -3.41
CA GLU A 455 -17.90 11.32 -4.06
C GLU A 455 -18.44 10.29 -3.06
N LYS A 456 -17.64 9.94 -2.04
CA LYS A 456 -18.04 9.02 -0.99
C LYS A 456 -19.22 9.57 -0.17
N LEU A 457 -19.21 10.85 0.17
CA LEU A 457 -20.30 11.53 0.86
C LEU A 457 -21.56 11.60 -0.01
N ALA A 458 -21.41 11.91 -1.30
CA ALA A 458 -22.50 11.88 -2.27
C ALA A 458 -23.13 10.48 -2.35
N ARG A 459 -22.31 9.43 -2.45
CA ARG A 459 -22.80 8.04 -2.47
C ARG A 459 -23.50 7.65 -1.17
N LYS A 460 -22.95 8.03 -0.01
CA LYS A 460 -23.61 7.80 1.29
C LYS A 460 -24.96 8.51 1.38
N LYS A 461 -25.04 9.75 0.88
CA LYS A 461 -26.30 10.50 0.81
C LYS A 461 -27.30 9.78 -0.10
N MET A 462 -26.90 9.34 -1.28
CA MET A 462 -27.77 8.58 -2.19
C MET A 462 -28.32 7.30 -1.56
N VAL A 463 -27.47 6.55 -0.84
CA VAL A 463 -27.91 5.34 -0.12
C VAL A 463 -28.90 5.70 0.98
N ARG A 464 -28.62 6.74 1.79
CA ARG A 464 -29.54 7.21 2.84
C ARG A 464 -30.89 7.62 2.26
N ASP A 465 -30.87 8.39 1.17
CA ASP A 465 -32.09 8.86 0.50
C ASP A 465 -32.87 7.69 -0.11
N ALA A 466 -32.18 6.66 -0.62
CA ALA A 466 -32.81 5.43 -1.12
C ALA A 466 -33.44 4.59 0.01
N MET A 467 -32.76 4.45 1.14
CA MET A 467 -33.30 3.75 2.31
C MET A 467 -34.52 4.46 2.87
N ALA A 468 -34.47 5.79 3.02
CA ALA A 468 -35.61 6.58 3.48
C ALA A 468 -36.83 6.48 2.53
N ARG A 469 -36.60 6.34 1.22
CA ARG A 469 -37.66 6.09 0.25
C ARG A 469 -38.26 4.69 0.38
N LEU A 470 -37.44 3.67 0.66
CA LEU A 470 -37.94 2.31 0.89
C LEU A 470 -38.77 2.24 2.17
N GLU A 471 -38.30 2.85 3.27
CA GLU A 471 -39.05 2.95 4.52
C GLU A 471 -40.39 3.67 4.33
N ALA A 472 -40.42 4.77 3.57
CA ALA A 472 -41.67 5.48 3.26
C ALA A 472 -42.64 4.64 2.40
N LEU A 473 -42.12 3.77 1.53
CA LEU A 473 -42.92 2.84 0.73
C LEU A 473 -43.44 1.66 1.56
N GLU A 474 -42.74 1.25 2.61
CA GLU A 474 -43.17 0.19 3.54
C GLU A 474 -44.20 0.69 4.57
N GLN A 475 -44.24 1.99 4.86
CA GLN A 475 -45.24 2.62 5.73
C GLN A 475 -46.59 2.86 5.02
N SER A 476 -46.59 2.97 3.69
CA SER A 476 -47.79 3.26 2.88
C SER A 476 -48.87 2.14 2.87
N PRO A 477 -48.53 0.84 2.83
CA PRO A 477 -49.51 -0.25 2.92
C PRO A 477 -50.14 -0.39 4.32
N GLN A 478 -49.39 -0.07 5.38
CA GLN A 478 -49.87 -0.22 6.77
C GLN A 478 -50.93 0.83 7.16
N GLU A 479 -50.91 2.02 6.55
CA GLU A 479 -51.94 3.04 6.75
C GLU A 479 -53.23 2.77 5.94
N ALA A 480 -53.15 1.98 4.85
CA ALA A 480 -54.31 1.56 4.08
C ALA A 480 -55.10 0.44 4.80
N GLU A 481 -54.40 -0.52 5.40
CA GLU A 481 -55.01 -1.66 6.10
C GLU A 481 -55.62 -1.24 7.47
N GLN A 482 -55.09 -0.20 8.13
CA GLN A 482 -55.71 0.37 9.33
C GLN A 482 -56.96 1.22 9.06
N LYS A 483 -57.18 1.69 7.83
CA LYS A 483 -58.40 2.43 7.44
C LYS A 483 -59.56 1.54 7.00
N GLU A 484 -59.30 0.32 6.52
CA GLU A 484 -60.38 -0.63 6.21
C GLU A 484 -60.97 -1.30 7.46
N VAL A 485 -60.22 -1.41 8.56
CA VAL A 485 -60.73 -1.99 9.83
C VAL A 485 -61.61 -0.99 10.63
N ALA A 486 -61.60 0.30 10.28
CA ALA A 486 -62.40 1.33 10.97
C ALA A 486 -63.79 1.61 10.33
N CYS A 487 -64.12 0.96 9.21
CA CYS A 487 -65.42 1.09 8.54
C CYS A 487 -66.18 -0.26 8.52
N THR A 488 -66.69 -0.67 9.67
CA THR A 488 -67.90 -1.50 9.82
C THR A 488 -68.58 -1.07 11.13
N PRO A 489 -69.91 -0.87 11.17
CA PRO A 489 -70.92 -1.80 10.71
C PRO A 489 -71.71 -1.38 9.45
#